data_AF-A0A920HJJ2-F1
#
_entry.id   AF-A0A920HJJ2-F1
#
_cell.length_a   1.000
_cell.length_b   1.000
_cell.length_c   1.000
_cell.angle_alpha   90.00
_cell.angle_beta   90.00
_cell.angle_gamma   90.00
#
_symmetry.space_group_name_H-M   'P 1'
#
loop_
_entity.id
_entity.type
_entity.pdbx_description
1 polymer ?
#
loop_
_entity_poly.entity_id
_entity_poly.type
_entity_poly.pdbx_seq_one_letter_code
_entity_poly.pdbx_strand_id
1 'polypeptide(L)' 'MSFEGQKWTNFYAGASVCTPSRAALLTGRLPLRSGLTSNTRGVLFPNSLNGIPNLK' A
#
# COMPACT_ATOMS: atom_id res chain seq x y z
N MET A 1 17.30 -15.89 1.35
CA MET A 1 16.68 -15.62 0.04
C MET A 1 17.39 -14.44 -0.63
N SER A 2 18.54 -14.70 -1.27
CA SER A 2 19.31 -13.73 -2.07
C SER A 2 20.23 -14.40 -3.09
N PHE A 3 20.56 -15.68 -2.91
CA PHE A 3 21.37 -16.47 -3.84
C PHE A 3 20.57 -17.00 -5.04
N GLU A 4 19.25 -17.11 -4.92
CA GLU A 4 18.36 -17.67 -5.95
C GLU A 4 17.52 -16.59 -6.68
N GLY A 5 17.81 -15.30 -6.47
CA GLY A 5 16.99 -14.23 -7.03
C GLY A 5 17.67 -12.86 -7.06
N GLN A 6 17.00 -11.89 -7.68
CA GLN A 6 17.50 -10.52 -7.81
C GLN A 6 17.35 -9.74 -6.49
N LYS A 7 18.44 -9.14 -6.01
CA LYS A 7 18.42 -8.22 -4.86
C LYS A 7 18.31 -6.77 -5.35
N TRP A 8 17.26 -6.09 -4.92
CA TRP A 8 17.06 -4.66 -5.14
C TRP A 8 17.55 -3.89 -3.92
N THR A 9 18.63 -3.12 -4.06
CA THR A 9 19.25 -2.39 -2.93
C THR A 9 18.60 -1.04 -2.65
N ASN A 10 17.86 -0.49 -3.63
CA ASN A 10 17.20 0.82 -3.56
C ASN A 10 15.71 0.70 -3.91
N PHE A 11 15.00 -0.21 -3.25
CA PHE A 11 13.55 -0.34 -3.40
C PHE A 11 12.81 0.55 -2.38
N TYR A 12 11.77 1.23 -2.83
CA TYR A 12 10.91 2.07 -1.99
C TYR A 12 9.47 1.55 -2.00
N ALA A 13 8.88 1.43 -0.81
CA ALA A 13 7.47 1.14 -0.67
C ALA A 13 6.61 2.34 -1.11
N GLY A 14 5.39 2.09 -1.57
CA GLY A 14 4.48 3.16 -2.04
C GLY A 14 4.06 4.16 -0.94
N ALA A 15 4.17 3.78 0.34
CA ALA A 15 4.00 4.65 1.49
C ALA A 15 4.72 4.10 2.73
N SER A 16 4.95 4.96 3.73
CA SER A 16 5.51 4.59 5.04
C SER A 16 4.49 3.98 6.02
N VAL A 17 3.21 3.91 5.63
CA VAL A 17 2.11 3.38 6.46
C VAL A 17 1.56 2.10 5.84
N CYS A 18 1.21 1.14 6.68
CA CYS A 18 0.92 -0.24 6.30
C CYS A 18 -0.23 -0.38 5.29
N THR A 19 -1.34 0.34 5.48
CA THR A 19 -2.50 0.32 4.58
C THR A 19 -2.21 0.91 3.20
N PRO A 20 -1.76 2.17 3.07
CA PRO A 20 -1.43 2.74 1.77
C PRO A 20 -0.26 2.02 1.09
N SER A 21 0.71 1.49 1.85
CA SER A 21 1.83 0.70 1.30
C SER A 21 1.34 -0.59 0.64
N ARG A 22 0.49 -1.36 1.34
CA ARG A 22 -0.13 -2.57 0.77
C ARG A 22 -1.06 -2.26 -0.39
N ALA A 23 -1.83 -1.18 -0.31
CA ALA A 23 -2.69 -0.77 -1.41
C ALA A 23 -1.88 -0.46 -2.67
N ALA A 24 -0.76 0.27 -2.57
CA ALA A 24 0.11 0.52 -3.69
C ALA A 24 0.69 -0.76 -4.29
N LEU A 25 1.13 -1.70 -3.45
CA LEU A 25 1.68 -2.98 -3.88
C LEU A 25 0.62 -3.85 -4.58
N LEU A 26 -0.60 -3.91 -4.06
CA LEU A 26 -1.67 -4.77 -4.58
C LEU A 26 -2.34 -4.20 -5.84
N THR A 27 -2.32 -2.88 -6.01
CA THR A 27 -3.04 -2.22 -7.10
C THR A 27 -2.13 -1.61 -8.18
N GLY A 28 -0.83 -1.48 -7.91
CA GLY A 28 0.10 -0.74 -8.77
C GLY A 28 -0.21 0.76 -8.89
N ARG A 29 -1.15 1.29 -8.09
CA ARG A 29 -1.52 2.72 -8.10
C ARG A 29 -0.87 3.46 -6.93
N LEU A 30 -0.58 4.74 -7.13
CA LEU A 30 -0.18 5.63 -6.05
C LEU A 30 -1.24 5.62 -4.93
N PRO A 31 -0.85 5.55 -3.64
CA PRO A 31 -1.81 5.50 -2.54
C PRO A 31 -2.84 6.64 -2.55
N LEU A 32 -2.42 7.83 -2.98
CA LEU A 32 -3.27 9.01 -3.14
C LEU A 32 -4.45 8.75 -4.10
N ARG A 33 -4.22 7.97 -5.17
CA ARG A 33 -5.24 7.62 -6.17
C ARG A 33 -6.19 6.52 -5.70
N SER A 34 -5.88 5.89 -4.57
CA SER A 34 -6.72 4.86 -3.96
C SER A 34 -7.58 5.40 -2.80
N GLY A 35 -7.44 6.67 -2.44
CA GLY A 35 -8.21 7.26 -1.33
C GLY A 35 -7.87 6.69 0.06
N LEU A 36 -6.74 5.99 0.19
CA LEU A 36 -6.30 5.32 1.42
C LEU A 36 -5.20 6.10 2.16
N THR A 37 -5.05 7.37 1.82
CA THR A 37 -4.15 8.32 2.49
C THR A 37 -4.99 9.32 3.27
N SER A 38 -4.76 9.44 4.58
CA SER A 38 -5.43 10.42 5.42
C SER A 38 -4.54 10.80 6.61
N ASN A 39 -4.57 12.07 6.99
CA ASN A 39 -3.86 12.59 8.17
C ASN A 39 -4.55 12.18 9.49
N THR A 40 -5.82 11.76 9.44
CA THR A 40 -6.61 11.41 10.63
C THR A 40 -6.83 9.90 10.77
N ARG A 41 -6.93 9.17 9.65
CA ARG A 41 -7.07 7.69 9.63
C ARG A 41 -6.32 7.08 8.44
N GLY A 42 -5.02 6.87 8.62
CA GLY A 42 -4.15 6.28 7.58
C GLY A 42 -4.12 4.75 7.54
N VAL A 43 -4.91 4.05 8.38
CA VAL A 43 -4.88 2.59 8.52
C VAL A 43 -6.29 2.01 8.54
N LEU A 44 -6.52 0.97 7.73
CA LEU A 44 -7.70 0.11 7.80
C LEU A 44 -7.57 -0.87 8.96
N PHE A 45 -8.63 -0.97 9.74
CA PHE A 45 -8.81 -1.93 10.84
C PHE A 45 -9.86 -2.99 10.46
N PRO A 46 -9.91 -4.14 11.17
CA PRO A 46 -10.90 -5.19 10.89
C PRO A 46 -12.36 -4.73 10.90
N ASN A 47 -12.68 -3.68 11.67
CA ASN A 47 -14.01 -3.07 11.76
C ASN A 47 -14.19 -1.84 10.85
N SER A 48 -13.32 -1.63 9.87
CA SER A 48 -13.47 -0.52 8.91
C SER A 48 -14.62 -0.81 7.96
N LEU A 49 -15.48 0.19 7.76
CA LEU A 49 -16.66 0.07 6.90
C LEU A 49 -16.31 -0.28 5.45
N ASN A 50 -15.19 0.24 4.96
CA ASN A 50 -14.73 0.07 3.58
C ASN A 50 -13.30 -0.48 3.57
N GLY A 51 -12.98 -1.24 2.53
CA GLY A 51 -11.64 -1.78 2.26
C GLY A 51 -10.88 -1.00 1.19
N ILE A 52 -9.97 -1.69 0.50
CA ILE A 52 -9.31 -1.16 -0.69
C ILE A 52 -10.36 -1.02 -1.80
N PRO A 53 -10.55 0.18 -2.39
CA PRO A 53 -11.61 0.37 -3.38
C PRO A 53 -11.35 -0.42 -4.66
N ASN A 54 -12.43 -0.94 -5.26
CA ASN A 54 -12.36 -1.52 -6.59
C ASN A 54 -12.07 -0.41 -7.61
N LEU A 55 -10.95 -0.58 -8.30
CA LEU A 55 -10.46 0.37 -9.28
C LEU A 55 -11.14 0.05 -10.62
N LYS A 56 -11.91 1.00 -11.15
CA LYS A 56 -12.29 1.00 -12.57
C LYS A 56 -11.05 1.25 -13.45
#